data_AF-S4PEW5-F1
#
_entry.id   AF-S4PEW5-F1
#
_cell.length_a   1.000
_cell.length_b   1.000
_cell.length_c   1.000
_cell.angle_alpha   90.00
_cell.angle_beta   90.00
_cell.angle_gamma   90.00
#
_symmetry.space_group_name_H-M   'P 1'
#
loop_
_entity.id
_entity.type
_entity.pdbx_description
1 polymer ?
#
loop_
_entity_poly.entity_id
_entity_poly.type
_entity_poly.pdbx_seq_one_letter_code
_entity_poly.pdbx_strand_id
1 'polypeptide(L)'
;IRPTRLKGVLKRHHESGLIAHERRGGDRKSFEYRSRLEAVQKFIQRFKPLEVHYSRGKDRNRIYLDPTLSIARMFRLYNDQAGPGMSVTHSFFRKVFTR
;
A
#
# COMPACT_ATOMS: atom_id res chain seq x y z
N ILE A 1 7.39 13.15 -34.43
CA ILE A 1 7.52 13.60 -33.01
C ILE A 1 6.76 14.91 -32.86
N ARG A 2 5.83 15.05 -31.89
CA ARG A 2 5.07 16.31 -31.73
C ARG A 2 6.04 17.47 -31.39
N PRO A 3 5.95 18.64 -32.07
CA PRO A 3 6.94 19.72 -31.98
C PRO A 3 7.09 20.32 -30.58
N THR A 4 6.04 20.25 -29.75
CA THR A 4 6.06 20.68 -28.34
C THR A 4 7.03 19.87 -27.48
N ARG A 5 7.26 18.59 -27.82
CA ARG A 5 8.13 17.71 -27.03
C ARG A 5 9.60 18.05 -27.22
N LEU A 6 10.01 18.37 -28.45
CA LEU A 6 11.38 18.73 -28.77
C LEU A 6 11.76 20.05 -28.08
N LYS A 7 10.86 21.05 -28.16
CA LYS A 7 11.03 22.35 -27.48
C LYS A 7 11.24 22.19 -25.96
N GLY A 8 10.48 21.30 -25.31
CA GLY A 8 10.60 21.06 -23.87
C GLY A 8 11.88 20.33 -23.44
N VAL A 9 12.47 19.51 -24.31
CA VAL A 9 13.78 18.87 -24.03
C VAL A 9 14.90 19.89 -24.22
N LEU A 10 14.88 20.64 -25.33
CA LEU A 10 15.88 21.67 -25.63
C LEU A 10 15.91 22.76 -24.56
N LYS A 11 14.74 23.24 -24.11
CA LYS A 11 14.63 24.23 -23.04
C LYS A 11 15.29 23.75 -21.73
N ARG A 12 14.96 22.53 -21.28
CA ARG A 12 15.51 21.97 -20.04
C ARG A 12 17.02 21.76 -20.12
N HIS A 13 17.50 21.26 -21.27
CA HIS A 13 18.94 21.08 -21.50
C HIS A 13 19.68 22.43 -21.49
N HIS A 14 19.11 23.47 -22.11
CA HIS A 14 19.68 24.81 -22.10
C HIS A 14 19.74 25.41 -20.68
N GLU A 15 18.71 25.18 -19.86
CA GLU A 15 18.64 25.72 -18.49
C GLU A 15 19.55 24.98 -17.49
N SER A 16 19.63 23.64 -17.57
CA SER A 16 20.35 22.84 -16.56
C SER A 16 21.70 22.27 -17.03
N GLY A 17 22.03 22.37 -18.32
CA GLY A 17 23.23 21.75 -18.91
C GLY A 17 23.25 20.21 -18.86
N LEU A 18 22.17 19.60 -18.40
CA LEU A 18 22.03 18.17 -18.17
C LEU A 18 20.97 17.59 -19.11
N ILE A 19 21.15 16.33 -19.49
CA ILE A 19 20.15 15.59 -20.28
C ILE A 19 18.86 15.49 -19.46
N ALA A 20 17.72 15.82 -20.09
CA ALA A 20 16.43 15.80 -19.43
C ALA A 20 16.07 14.39 -18.94
N HIS A 21 16.04 14.21 -17.62
CA HIS A 21 15.62 12.95 -17.00
C HIS A 21 14.13 12.68 -17.26
N GLU A 22 13.80 11.46 -17.70
CA GLU A 22 12.42 11.03 -17.93
C GLU A 22 11.73 10.77 -16.58
N ARG A 23 10.55 11.39 -16.36
CA ARG A 23 9.78 11.27 -15.11
C ARG A 23 8.40 10.63 -15.32
N ARG A 24 8.08 10.24 -16.56
CA ARG A 24 6.81 9.58 -16.90
C ARG A 24 6.76 8.17 -16.32
N GLY A 25 5.57 7.75 -15.89
CA GLY A 25 5.32 6.39 -15.40
C GLY A 25 5.89 6.09 -14.01
N GLY A 26 6.45 7.09 -13.30
CA GLY A 26 6.93 6.90 -11.93
C GLY A 26 5.80 6.58 -10.94
N ASP A 27 6.09 5.75 -9.94
CA ASP A 27 5.13 5.34 -8.92
C ASP A 27 4.87 6.44 -7.88
N ARG A 28 3.93 7.33 -8.20
CA ARG A 28 3.48 8.38 -7.26
C ARG A 28 2.55 7.84 -6.18
N LYS A 29 1.76 6.82 -6.49
CA LYS A 29 0.72 6.30 -5.58
C LYS A 29 1.34 5.60 -4.39
N SER A 30 2.36 4.77 -4.57
CA SER A 30 2.99 4.11 -3.42
C SER A 30 3.60 5.11 -2.43
N PHE A 31 4.11 6.24 -2.91
CA PHE A 31 4.61 7.30 -2.04
C PHE A 31 3.49 8.02 -1.29
N GLU A 32 2.44 8.44 -2.00
CA GLU A 32 1.29 9.15 -1.40
C GLU A 32 0.55 8.31 -0.36
N TYR A 33 0.38 7.01 -0.60
CA TYR A 33 -0.36 6.11 0.28
C TYR A 33 0.52 5.39 1.30
N ARG A 34 1.83 5.70 1.34
CA ARG A 34 2.80 5.02 2.21
C ARG A 34 2.39 5.06 3.67
N SER A 35 2.04 6.24 4.18
CA SER A 35 1.66 6.41 5.59
C SER A 35 0.41 5.61 5.96
N ARG A 36 -0.59 5.56 5.05
CA ARG A 36 -1.80 4.75 5.26
C ARG A 36 -1.49 3.25 5.23
N LEU A 37 -0.61 2.82 4.31
CA LEU A 37 -0.15 1.44 4.22
C LEU A 37 0.54 1.01 5.52
N GLU A 38 1.48 1.81 6.02
CA GLU A 38 2.20 1.54 7.27
C GLU A 38 1.24 1.51 8.47
N ALA A 39 0.26 2.41 8.52
CA ALA A 39 -0.75 2.42 9.57
C ALA A 39 -1.63 1.16 9.57
N VAL A 40 -2.09 0.73 8.39
CA VAL A 40 -2.88 -0.52 8.25
C VAL A 40 -2.04 -1.74 8.63
N GLN A 41 -0.78 -1.83 8.20
CA GLN A 41 0.12 -2.92 8.58
C GLN A 41 0.31 -3.00 10.11
N LYS A 42 0.61 -1.86 10.74
CA LYS A 42 0.75 -1.77 12.20
C LYS A 42 -0.54 -2.15 12.92
N PHE A 43 -1.70 -1.82 12.36
CA PHE A 43 -2.99 -2.24 12.92
C PHE A 43 -3.21 -3.75 12.82
N ILE A 44 -2.95 -4.36 11.65
CA ILE A 44 -3.10 -5.81 11.43
C ILE A 44 -2.17 -6.62 12.34
N GLN A 45 -0.97 -6.12 12.64
CA GLN A 45 -0.03 -6.79 13.54
C GLN A 45 -0.48 -6.82 15.02
N ARG A 46 -1.49 -6.02 15.40
CA ARG A 46 -2.03 -6.04 16.77
C ARG A 46 -2.92 -7.26 17.05
N PHE A 47 -3.41 -7.92 16.01
CA PHE A 47 -4.26 -9.10 16.19
C PHE A 47 -3.40 -10.29 16.61
N LYS A 48 -3.80 -10.93 17.72
CA LYS A 48 -3.09 -12.11 18.23
C LYS A 48 -3.33 -13.30 17.29
N PRO A 49 -2.26 -13.97 16.83
CA PRO A 49 -2.40 -15.18 16.05
C PRO A 49 -2.97 -16.31 16.92
N LEU A 50 -3.88 -17.10 16.36
CA LEU A 50 -4.35 -18.33 16.97
C LEU A 50 -3.31 -19.43 16.76
N GLU A 51 -3.17 -20.33 17.76
CA GLU A 51 -2.27 -21.47 17.64
C GLU A 51 -2.66 -22.38 16.47
N VAL A 52 -1.65 -22.85 15.74
CA VAL A 52 -1.84 -23.79 14.63
C VAL A 52 -2.11 -25.18 15.20
N HIS A 53 -3.39 -25.53 15.36
CA HIS A 53 -3.78 -26.90 15.70
C HIS A 53 -3.37 -27.89 14.60
N TYR A 54 -2.96 -29.09 15.00
CA TYR A 54 -2.28 -30.08 14.18
C TYR A 54 -3.00 -30.37 12.86
N SER A 55 -2.35 -30.06 11.73
CA SER A 55 -2.75 -30.52 10.42
C SER A 55 -1.57 -31.24 9.75
N ARG A 56 -1.85 -32.33 9.03
CA ARG A 56 -0.85 -33.27 8.50
C ARG A 56 0.05 -32.70 7.38
N GLY A 57 -0.17 -31.46 6.94
CA GLY A 57 0.61 -30.77 5.91
C GLY A 57 0.83 -29.30 6.27
N LYS A 58 1.49 -29.01 7.39
CA LYS A 58 1.66 -27.64 7.91
C LYS A 58 2.52 -26.79 6.97
N ASP A 59 1.90 -25.75 6.42
CA ASP A 59 2.60 -24.56 5.96
C ASP A 59 3.06 -23.77 7.20
N ARG A 60 4.36 -23.80 7.51
CA ARG A 60 4.92 -23.28 8.79
C ARG A 60 4.67 -21.79 9.00
N ASN A 61 4.41 -21.05 7.93
CA ASN A 61 4.30 -19.59 7.95
C ASN A 61 2.85 -19.10 8.03
N ARG A 62 1.86 -19.99 7.95
CA ARG A 62 0.45 -19.58 7.93
C ARG A 62 -0.03 -19.23 9.34
N ILE A 63 -0.37 -17.96 9.51
CA ILE A 63 -0.98 -17.42 10.72
C ILE A 63 -2.50 -17.53 10.61
N TYR A 64 -3.15 -18.10 11.62
CA TYR A 64 -4.60 -18.13 11.73
C TYR A 64 -5.07 -17.01 12.66
N LEU A 65 -6.20 -16.40 12.34
CA LEU A 65 -6.91 -15.48 13.22
C LEU A 65 -8.17 -16.16 13.75
N ASP A 66 -8.76 -15.57 14.78
CA ASP A 66 -10.05 -16.02 15.31
C ASP A 66 -11.12 -16.06 14.20
N PRO A 67 -11.93 -17.13 14.09
CA PRO A 67 -12.91 -17.29 13.01
C PRO A 67 -14.01 -16.21 13.02
N THR A 68 -14.22 -15.53 14.15
CA THR A 68 -15.18 -14.42 14.25
C THR A 68 -14.63 -13.12 13.64
N LEU A 69 -13.30 -13.00 13.51
CA LEU A 69 -12.65 -11.85 12.87
C LEU A 69 -12.64 -12.00 11.35
N SER A 70 -13.61 -11.37 10.69
CA SER A 70 -13.61 -11.22 9.24
C SER A 70 -12.82 -9.98 8.80
N ILE A 71 -12.26 -10.01 7.59
CA ILE A 71 -11.56 -8.86 6.99
C ILE A 71 -12.46 -7.62 6.99
N ALA A 72 -13.76 -7.78 6.71
CA ALA A 72 -14.73 -6.68 6.75
C ALA A 72 -14.90 -6.07 8.15
N ARG A 73 -14.92 -6.90 9.21
CA ARG A 73 -14.97 -6.42 10.60
C ARG A 73 -13.66 -5.70 10.97
N MET A 74 -12.51 -6.28 10.64
CA MET A 74 -11.20 -5.66 10.89
C MET A 74 -11.07 -4.31 10.19
N PHE A 75 -11.56 -4.20 8.96
CA PHE A 75 -11.60 -2.97 8.19
C PHE A 75 -12.44 -1.88 8.88
N ARG A 76 -13.66 -2.22 9.34
CA ARG A 76 -14.52 -1.28 10.06
C ARG A 76 -13.84 -0.80 11.34
N LEU A 77 -13.30 -1.73 12.14
CA LEU A 77 -12.56 -1.41 13.36
C LEU A 77 -11.38 -0.46 13.10
N TYR A 78 -10.65 -0.65 12.00
CA TYR A 78 -9.57 0.25 11.62
C TYR A 78 -10.08 1.66 11.33
N ASN A 79 -11.09 1.79 10.46
CA ASN A 79 -11.62 3.09 10.05
C ASN A 79 -12.31 3.83 11.23
N ASP A 80 -12.94 3.11 12.15
CA ASP A 80 -13.54 3.69 13.36
C ASP A 80 -12.47 4.26 14.31
N GLN A 81 -11.28 3.67 14.33
CA GLN A 81 -10.13 4.15 15.11
C GLN A 81 -9.24 5.14 14.34
N ALA A 82 -9.48 5.32 13.04
CA ALA A 82 -8.61 6.12 12.20
C ALA A 82 -8.84 7.61 12.45
N GLY A 83 -7.74 8.34 12.67
CA GLY A 83 -7.79 9.80 12.70
C GLY A 83 -8.16 10.41 11.34
N PRO A 84 -8.48 11.72 11.29
CA PRO A 84 -8.82 12.42 10.06
C PRO A 84 -7.77 12.19 8.96
N GLY A 85 -8.21 11.81 7.75
CA GLY A 85 -7.33 11.59 6.59
C GLY A 85 -6.59 10.24 6.54
N MET A 86 -6.73 9.40 7.57
CA MET A 86 -6.12 8.06 7.64
C MET A 86 -7.08 6.92 7.31
N SER A 87 -8.37 7.20 7.16
CA SER A 87 -9.34 6.22 6.69
C SER A 87 -8.96 5.68 5.32
N VAL A 88 -9.16 4.39 5.10
CA VAL A 88 -8.88 3.72 3.82
C VAL A 88 -10.15 3.12 3.23
N THR A 89 -10.08 2.72 1.95
CA THR A 89 -11.15 1.93 1.32
C THR A 89 -10.99 0.45 1.68
N HIS A 90 -12.09 -0.29 1.66
CA HIS A 90 -12.07 -1.74 1.92
C HIS A 90 -11.13 -2.48 0.97
N SER A 91 -11.12 -2.11 -0.32
CA SER A 91 -10.23 -2.70 -1.32
C SER A 91 -8.75 -2.48 -1.00
N PHE A 92 -8.39 -1.29 -0.51
CA PHE A 92 -7.02 -1.00 -0.08
C PHE A 92 -6.65 -1.85 1.14
N PHE A 93 -7.51 -1.89 2.16
CA PHE A 93 -7.28 -2.68 3.37
C PHE A 93 -7.12 -4.17 3.06
N ARG A 94 -8.04 -4.74 2.27
CA ARG A 94 -7.96 -6.15 1.83
C ARG A 94 -6.67 -6.42 1.08
N LYS A 95 -6.26 -5.51 0.18
CA LYS A 95 -5.01 -5.66 -0.57
C LYS A 95 -3.80 -5.70 0.37
N VAL A 96 -3.78 -4.91 1.44
CA VAL A 96 -2.69 -4.96 2.44
C VAL A 96 -2.73 -6.25 3.26
N PHE A 97 -3.92 -6.74 3.63
CA PHE A 97 -4.08 -7.96 4.43
C PHE A 97 -3.67 -9.24 3.67
N THR A 98 -3.95 -9.32 2.38
CA THR A 98 -3.68 -10.53 1.57
C THR A 98 -2.34 -10.53 0.85
N ARG A 99 -1.54 -9.46 1.00
CA ARG A 99 -0.24 -9.33 0.32
C ARG A 99 0.85 -10.03 1.11
#